data_AF-A0A0D2KSZ1-F1
#
_entry.id   AF-A0A0D2KSZ1-F1
#
_cell.length_a   1.000
_cell.length_b   1.000
_cell.length_c   1.000
_cell.angle_alpha   90.00
_cell.angle_beta   90.00
_cell.angle_gamma   90.00
#
_symmetry.space_group_name_H-M   'P 1'
#
loop_
_entity.id
_entity.type
_entity.pdbx_description
1 polymer ?
#
loop_
_entity_poly.entity_id
_entity_poly.type
_entity_poly.pdbx_seq_one_letter_code
_entity_poly.pdbx_strand_id
1 'polypeptide(L)'
;MIYPPDIALDLKDAGSGKVQTAPSRGVLNDLELSELEPDENIQRSVKSHHHAGTFPFMARDLLARARYKTNGPANCHLYRRYDLESFYYMLIWAALTYTTQGRSCKAPTGSKKNPLKEWLSPDPKTVYYSKLILQGNDFNRLGGKVSREWVGLWEDWVEPLNRMFSKGLFAADQAPRNADANFDTATCDGLITFERFMDVIQETPR
;
A
#
# COMPACT_ATOMS: atom_id res chain seq x y z
N MET A 1 7.93 -16.76 -31.62
CA MET A 1 7.58 -15.68 -32.57
C MET A 1 8.51 -14.52 -32.23
N ILE A 2 9.42 -14.23 -33.16
CA ILE A 2 10.61 -13.39 -32.99
C ILE A 2 10.19 -11.95 -33.25
N TYR A 3 10.44 -11.02 -32.32
CA TYR A 3 10.42 -9.59 -32.64
C TYR A 3 11.82 -9.18 -33.14
N PRO A 4 11.95 -8.48 -34.27
CA PRO A 4 13.22 -7.95 -34.73
C PRO A 4 13.58 -6.65 -33.98
N PRO A 5 14.88 -6.29 -33.92
CA PRO A 5 15.35 -5.04 -33.32
C PRO A 5 15.51 -3.96 -34.41
N ASP A 6 14.71 -2.90 -34.37
CA ASP A 6 14.99 -1.69 -35.15
C ASP A 6 14.95 -0.47 -34.21
N ILE A 7 16.07 -0.23 -33.53
CA ILE A 7 16.40 1.10 -32.99
C ILE A 7 17.29 1.76 -34.03
N ALA A 8 16.67 2.47 -34.97
CA ALA A 8 17.35 3.48 -35.76
C ALA A 8 17.32 4.79 -34.97
N LEU A 9 18.41 5.06 -34.23
CA LEU A 9 18.73 6.39 -33.75
C LEU A 9 19.53 7.10 -34.85
N ASP A 10 18.86 7.90 -35.67
CA ASP A 10 19.41 9.18 -36.08
C ASP A 10 18.28 10.10 -36.52
N LEU A 11 18.27 11.31 -35.96
CA LEU A 11 18.02 12.56 -36.66
C LEU A 11 18.11 13.68 -35.62
N LYS A 12 19.24 14.38 -35.69
CA LYS A 12 19.34 15.78 -35.34
C LYS A 12 18.21 16.53 -36.03
N ASP A 13 17.36 17.19 -35.26
CA ASP A 13 16.76 18.45 -35.69
C ASP A 13 16.45 19.34 -34.49
N ALA A 14 17.02 20.53 -34.55
CA ALA A 14 16.77 21.61 -33.63
C ALA A 14 15.40 22.21 -33.91
N GLY A 15 14.45 21.99 -33.02
CA GLY A 15 13.14 22.61 -33.07
C GLY A 15 12.48 22.53 -31.70
N SER A 16 12.03 23.68 -31.19
CA SER A 16 11.27 23.82 -29.95
C SER A 16 9.91 23.12 -30.09
N GLY A 17 9.90 21.80 -29.98
CA GLY A 17 8.71 20.98 -29.86
C GLY A 17 8.60 20.49 -28.43
N LYS A 18 7.44 20.72 -27.77
CA LYS A 18 7.13 20.05 -26.50
C LYS A 18 7.30 18.55 -26.71
N VAL A 19 8.32 17.97 -26.07
CA VAL A 19 8.49 16.51 -26.01
C VAL A 19 7.24 15.96 -25.33
N GLN A 20 6.35 15.38 -26.13
CA GLN A 20 5.18 14.69 -25.63
C GLN A 20 5.68 13.38 -25.04
N THR A 21 5.87 13.36 -23.72
CA THR A 21 6.31 12.16 -23.01
C THR A 21 5.27 11.08 -23.23
N ALA A 22 5.70 9.94 -23.77
CA ALA A 22 4.84 8.77 -23.89
C ALA A 22 4.21 8.44 -22.53
N PRO A 23 2.94 7.99 -22.48
CA PRO A 23 2.28 7.65 -21.23
C PRO A 23 3.09 6.58 -20.50
N SER A 24 3.38 6.81 -19.23
CA SER A 24 4.00 5.82 -18.35
C SER A 24 3.09 4.61 -18.20
N ARG A 25 3.68 3.40 -18.29
CA ARG A 25 2.97 2.13 -18.10
C ARG A 25 3.57 1.42 -16.89
N GLY A 26 2.74 1.12 -15.89
CA GLY A 26 3.10 0.23 -14.79
C GLY A 26 2.86 -1.22 -15.19
N VAL A 27 3.75 -2.13 -14.80
CA VAL A 27 3.59 -3.57 -14.97
C VAL A 27 3.64 -4.20 -13.58
N LEU A 28 2.55 -4.86 -13.17
CA LEU A 28 2.53 -5.69 -11.96
C LEU A 28 3.16 -7.05 -12.31
N ASN A 29 4.09 -7.49 -11.47
CA ASN A 29 4.80 -8.77 -11.62
C ASN A 29 4.83 -9.48 -10.25
N ASP A 30 5.40 -10.68 -10.19
CA ASP A 30 5.56 -11.50 -8.98
C ASP A 30 4.21 -11.95 -8.40
N LEU A 31 3.49 -12.75 -9.19
CA LEU A 31 2.19 -13.32 -8.83
C LEU A 31 2.31 -14.67 -8.09
N GLU A 32 3.51 -15.08 -7.68
CA GLU A 32 3.75 -16.39 -7.05
C GLU A 32 3.05 -16.53 -5.69
N LEU A 33 2.78 -15.41 -5.02
CA LEU A 33 2.04 -15.31 -3.76
C LEU A 33 0.56 -14.95 -3.95
N SER A 34 0.07 -14.86 -5.19
CA SER A 34 -1.33 -14.59 -5.46
C SER A 34 -2.18 -15.81 -5.12
N GLU A 35 -3.24 -15.61 -4.34
CA GLU A 35 -4.23 -16.64 -4.06
C GLU A 35 -5.51 -16.33 -4.85
N LEU A 36 -6.07 -17.34 -5.52
CA LEU A 36 -7.41 -17.25 -6.08
C LEU A 36 -8.40 -17.19 -4.91
N GLU A 37 -9.39 -16.28 -4.99
CA GLU A 37 -10.55 -16.29 -4.08
C GLU A 37 -11.14 -17.70 -4.10
N PRO A 38 -11.13 -18.43 -2.96
CA PRO A 38 -11.69 -19.76 -2.93
C PRO A 38 -13.21 -19.65 -3.03
N ASP A 39 -13.84 -20.55 -3.78
CA ASP A 39 -15.26 -20.87 -3.58
C ASP A 39 -15.51 -21.08 -2.08
N GLU A 40 -16.68 -20.66 -1.59
CA GLU A 40 -17.09 -20.54 -0.17
C GLU A 40 -16.82 -21.77 0.73
N ASN A 41 -16.37 -22.89 0.18
CA ASN A 41 -16.18 -24.18 0.84
C ASN A 41 -14.73 -24.67 1.01
N ILE A 42 -13.69 -23.89 0.67
CA ILE A 42 -12.31 -24.38 0.81
C ILE A 42 -11.50 -23.54 1.81
N GLN A 43 -11.52 -23.96 3.09
CA GLN A 43 -10.52 -23.55 4.07
C GLN A 43 -9.16 -24.14 3.70
N ARG A 44 -8.23 -23.30 3.24
CA ARG A 44 -6.82 -23.70 3.10
C ARG A 44 -5.98 -23.16 4.26
N SER A 45 -5.19 -24.06 4.83
CA SER A 45 -4.06 -23.72 5.68
C SER A 45 -3.01 -23.03 4.81
N VAL A 46 -2.90 -21.71 4.94
CA VAL A 46 -1.79 -20.95 4.36
C VAL A 46 -0.49 -21.46 5.01
N LYS A 47 0.41 -22.04 4.22
CA LYS A 47 1.75 -22.42 4.70
C LYS A 47 2.52 -21.13 4.99
N SER A 48 2.55 -20.78 6.27
CA SER A 48 3.04 -19.53 6.86
C SER A 48 4.58 -19.40 6.91
N HIS A 49 5.29 -19.66 5.81
CA HIS A 49 6.77 -19.73 5.86
C HIS A 49 7.55 -18.63 5.13
N HIS A 50 6.90 -17.66 4.47
CA HIS A 50 7.65 -16.67 3.66
C HIS A 50 7.26 -15.18 3.86
N HIS A 51 6.70 -14.79 5.01
CA HIS A 51 6.41 -13.36 5.28
C HIS A 51 7.61 -12.52 5.75
N ALA A 52 8.81 -13.10 5.81
CA ALA A 52 10.03 -12.42 6.26
C ALA A 52 10.60 -11.51 5.16
N GLY A 53 9.92 -10.42 4.84
CA GLY A 53 10.44 -9.43 3.88
C GLY A 53 9.51 -8.25 3.60
N THR A 54 8.19 -8.47 3.65
CA THR A 54 7.20 -7.46 3.18
C THR A 54 6.43 -6.78 4.33
N PHE A 55 6.95 -6.80 5.56
CA PHE A 55 6.29 -6.13 6.69
C PHE A 55 5.95 -4.64 6.46
N PRO A 56 6.79 -3.82 5.79
CA PRO A 56 6.46 -2.42 5.54
C PRO A 56 5.12 -2.23 4.82
N PHE A 57 4.77 -3.12 3.88
CA PHE A 57 3.56 -3.02 3.07
C PHE A 57 2.46 -3.99 3.49
N MET A 58 2.75 -4.92 4.41
CA MET A 58 1.76 -5.88 4.91
C MET A 58 0.60 -5.18 5.65
N ALA A 59 -0.63 -5.61 5.37
CA ALA A 59 -1.82 -5.11 6.05
C ALA A 59 -1.76 -5.31 7.58
N ARG A 60 -2.45 -4.43 8.32
CA ARG A 60 -2.40 -4.35 9.78
C ARG A 60 -2.85 -5.64 10.47
N ASP A 61 -3.82 -6.34 9.90
CA ASP A 61 -4.33 -7.59 10.50
C ASP A 61 -3.39 -8.77 10.28
N LEU A 62 -2.68 -8.78 9.14
CA LEU A 62 -1.60 -9.75 8.89
C LEU A 62 -0.43 -9.49 9.85
N LEU A 63 -0.09 -8.23 10.11
CA LEU A 63 0.90 -7.86 11.12
C LEU A 63 0.46 -8.22 12.54
N ALA A 64 -0.82 -8.09 12.87
CA ALA A 64 -1.37 -8.51 14.16
C ALA A 64 -1.22 -10.03 14.35
N ARG A 65 -1.54 -10.83 13.33
CA ARG A 65 -1.33 -12.29 13.38
C ARG A 65 0.14 -12.66 13.52
N ALA A 66 1.02 -12.04 12.72
CA ALA A 66 2.47 -12.25 12.81
C ALA A 66 3.02 -11.90 14.20
N ARG A 67 2.51 -10.82 14.80
CA ARG A 67 2.84 -10.39 16.17
C ARG A 67 2.44 -11.43 17.22
N TYR A 68 1.23 -11.99 17.14
CA TYR A 68 0.70 -12.90 18.15
C TYR A 68 1.06 -14.37 17.91
N LYS A 69 1.75 -14.70 16.79
CA LYS A 69 2.03 -16.07 16.34
C LYS A 69 0.77 -16.95 16.34
N THR A 70 -0.37 -16.34 16.05
CA THR A 70 -1.65 -17.03 16.06
C THR A 70 -1.87 -17.69 14.70
N ASN A 71 -1.82 -19.03 14.68
CA ASN A 71 -2.11 -19.86 13.50
C ASN A 71 -3.63 -20.03 13.28
N GLY A 72 -4.40 -18.94 13.41
CA GLY A 72 -5.82 -18.95 13.09
C GLY A 72 -6.03 -19.05 11.58
N PRO A 73 -7.15 -19.61 11.09
CA PRO A 73 -7.44 -19.68 9.67
C PRO A 73 -7.34 -18.29 9.05
N ALA A 74 -6.61 -18.18 7.94
CA ALA A 74 -6.61 -16.96 7.18
C ALA A 74 -7.99 -16.82 6.55
N ASN A 75 -8.83 -15.94 7.09
CA ASN A 75 -10.11 -15.61 6.49
C ASN A 75 -9.85 -15.12 5.05
N CYS A 76 -10.14 -15.98 4.08
CA CYS A 76 -9.92 -15.76 2.65
C CYS A 76 -10.63 -14.50 2.14
N HIS A 77 -11.76 -14.14 2.74
CA HIS A 77 -12.54 -12.96 2.37
C HIS A 77 -11.84 -11.61 2.63
N LEU A 78 -10.65 -11.60 3.25
CA LEU A 78 -9.92 -10.37 3.58
C LEU A 78 -8.86 -9.97 2.53
N TYR A 79 -8.57 -10.82 1.53
CA TYR A 79 -7.47 -10.59 0.59
C TYR A 79 -7.62 -9.27 -0.18
N ARG A 80 -8.81 -8.98 -0.73
CA ARG A 80 -9.07 -7.73 -1.45
C ARG A 80 -8.80 -6.49 -0.59
N ARG A 81 -9.12 -6.53 0.71
CA ARG A 81 -8.83 -5.42 1.63
C ARG A 81 -7.33 -5.30 1.90
N TYR A 82 -6.63 -6.42 2.04
CA TYR A 82 -5.18 -6.41 2.26
C TYR A 82 -4.43 -5.80 1.09
N ASP A 83 -4.81 -6.12 -0.14
CA ASP A 83 -4.17 -5.56 -1.33
C ASP A 83 -4.36 -4.04 -1.42
N LEU A 84 -5.58 -3.55 -1.10
CA LEU A 84 -5.86 -2.12 -1.02
C LEU A 84 -5.01 -1.42 0.04
N GLU A 85 -4.88 -2.02 1.23
CA GLU A 85 -4.08 -1.48 2.33
C GLU A 85 -2.58 -1.49 1.99
N SER A 86 -2.10 -2.55 1.36
CA SER A 86 -0.73 -2.65 0.86
C SER A 86 -0.42 -1.61 -0.20
N PHE A 87 -1.33 -1.39 -1.14
CA PHE A 87 -1.19 -0.35 -2.14
C PHE A 87 -1.17 1.06 -1.52
N TYR A 88 -2.05 1.32 -0.56
CA TYR A 88 -2.02 2.58 0.21
C TYR A 88 -0.66 2.82 0.90
N TYR A 89 -0.09 1.81 1.53
CA TYR A 89 1.24 1.93 2.14
C TYR A 89 2.36 2.15 1.11
N MET A 90 2.24 1.56 -0.07
CA MET A 90 3.14 1.82 -1.19
C MET A 90 3.08 3.29 -1.66
N LEU A 91 1.89 3.90 -1.71
CA LEU A 91 1.75 5.32 -2.08
C LEU A 91 2.44 6.24 -1.08
N ILE A 92 2.27 6.00 0.23
CA ILE A 92 2.95 6.76 1.29
C ILE A 92 4.46 6.65 1.13
N TRP A 93 4.95 5.41 0.95
CA TRP A 93 6.36 5.15 0.77
C TRP A 93 6.89 5.87 -0.47
N ALA A 94 6.17 5.79 -1.59
CA ALA A 94 6.54 6.41 -2.85
C ALA A 94 6.70 7.94 -2.69
N ALA A 95 5.68 8.60 -2.15
CA ALA A 95 5.64 10.06 -1.97
C ALA A 95 6.74 10.60 -1.03
N LEU A 96 7.17 9.80 -0.05
CA LEU A 96 8.16 10.20 0.95
C LEU A 96 9.60 9.84 0.58
N THR A 97 9.81 8.87 -0.30
CA THR A 97 11.15 8.31 -0.57
C THR A 97 11.66 8.54 -1.99
N TYR A 98 10.79 8.67 -2.98
CA TYR A 98 11.21 8.92 -4.35
C TYR A 98 11.39 10.42 -4.58
N THR A 99 12.49 10.81 -5.22
CA THR A 99 12.71 12.18 -5.70
C THR A 99 13.10 12.13 -7.16
N THR A 100 12.54 13.01 -7.97
CA THR A 100 12.62 12.89 -9.43
C THR A 100 13.97 13.37 -10.01
N GLN A 101 14.82 13.99 -9.18
CA GLN A 101 16.15 14.49 -9.57
C GLN A 101 17.27 13.43 -9.47
N GLY A 102 17.13 12.28 -10.15
CA GLY A 102 18.25 11.38 -10.54
C GLY A 102 19.25 10.91 -9.47
N ARG A 103 19.05 11.24 -8.20
CA ARG A 103 19.92 10.89 -7.08
C ARG A 103 19.28 9.71 -6.40
N SER A 104 19.76 8.54 -6.82
CA SER A 104 19.87 7.30 -6.05
C SER A 104 18.99 7.27 -4.81
N CYS A 105 18.04 6.33 -4.81
CA CYS A 105 17.40 5.74 -3.65
C CYS A 105 18.40 5.57 -2.50
N LYS A 106 18.60 6.61 -1.69
CA LYS A 106 19.11 6.37 -0.36
C LYS A 106 17.90 5.79 0.32
N ALA A 107 17.86 4.46 0.38
CA ALA A 107 17.17 3.78 1.45
C ALA A 107 17.41 4.64 2.70
N PRO A 108 16.38 5.00 3.46
CA PRO A 108 16.51 5.99 4.50
C PRO A 108 17.21 5.38 5.73
N THR A 109 18.43 4.90 5.50
CA THR A 109 19.39 4.30 6.41
C THR A 109 20.35 5.41 6.80
N GLY A 110 20.14 5.93 8.01
CA GLY A 110 21.14 6.74 8.71
C GLY A 110 20.66 8.09 9.23
N SER A 111 19.57 8.66 8.70
CA SER A 111 19.02 9.91 9.22
C SER A 111 18.10 9.63 10.42
N LYS A 112 18.41 10.19 11.60
CA LYS A 112 17.48 10.28 12.74
C LYS A 112 16.13 10.95 12.39
N LYS A 113 15.94 11.44 11.15
CA LYS A 113 14.75 12.13 10.65
C LYS A 113 13.88 11.32 9.69
N ASN A 114 14.20 10.06 9.38
CA ASN A 114 13.35 9.25 8.50
C ASN A 114 11.99 8.97 9.19
N PRO A 115 10.87 9.49 8.65
CA PRO A 115 9.56 9.24 9.22
C PRO A 115 9.14 7.77 9.22
N LEU A 116 9.66 6.95 8.30
CA LEU A 116 9.26 5.56 8.10
C LEU A 116 10.30 4.56 8.60
N LYS A 117 11.23 4.97 9.47
CA LYS A 117 12.32 4.10 9.93
C LYS A 117 11.78 2.84 10.60
N GLU A 118 10.74 2.99 11.43
CA GLU A 118 10.11 1.89 12.16
C GLU A 118 9.36 0.91 11.22
N TRP A 119 9.00 1.34 10.01
CA TRP A 119 8.35 0.45 9.03
C TRP A 119 9.31 -0.59 8.46
N LEU A 120 10.60 -0.27 8.41
CA LEU A 120 11.67 -1.18 7.99
C LEU A 120 12.15 -2.10 9.12
N SER A 121 11.51 -2.06 10.29
CA SER A 121 11.88 -2.94 11.39
C SER A 121 11.64 -4.41 11.03
N PRO A 122 12.57 -5.32 11.35
CA PRO A 122 12.35 -6.76 11.19
C PRO A 122 11.33 -7.31 12.20
N ASP A 123 10.95 -6.51 13.21
CA ASP A 123 9.95 -6.89 14.20
C ASP A 123 8.53 -6.47 13.75
N PRO A 124 7.62 -7.41 13.47
CA PRO A 124 6.26 -7.10 13.02
C PRO A 124 5.47 -6.29 14.05
N LYS A 125 5.78 -6.41 15.35
CA LYS A 125 5.15 -5.61 16.40
C LYS A 125 5.50 -4.13 16.26
N THR A 126 6.77 -3.82 16.04
CA THR A 126 7.24 -2.45 15.78
C THR A 126 6.55 -1.84 14.57
N VAL A 127 6.48 -2.58 13.45
CA VAL A 127 5.81 -2.11 12.22
C VAL A 127 4.31 -1.87 12.48
N TYR A 128 3.64 -2.80 13.15
CA TYR A 128 2.23 -2.65 13.52
C TYR A 128 1.95 -1.35 14.30
N TYR A 129 2.73 -1.09 15.35
CA TYR A 129 2.55 0.13 16.15
C TYR A 129 2.84 1.40 15.37
N SER A 130 3.84 1.39 14.48
CA SER A 130 4.13 2.54 13.63
C SER A 130 2.97 2.88 12.68
N LYS A 131 2.22 1.88 12.21
CA LYS A 131 1.02 2.06 11.39
C LYS A 131 -0.19 2.53 12.18
N LEU A 132 -0.35 2.12 13.44
CA LEU A 132 -1.36 2.70 14.33
C LEU A 132 -1.09 4.18 14.62
N ILE A 133 0.17 4.55 14.82
CA ILE A 133 0.56 5.94 15.07
C ILE A 133 0.34 6.80 13.81
N LEU A 134 0.61 6.26 12.62
CA LEU A 134 0.29 6.90 11.33
C LEU A 134 -1.19 7.30 11.26
N GLN A 135 -2.10 6.39 11.63
CA GLN A 135 -3.55 6.63 11.60
C GLN A 135 -4.01 7.69 12.61
N GLY A 136 -3.13 8.08 13.54
CA GLY A 136 -3.35 9.16 14.49
C GLY A 136 -2.66 10.47 14.07
N ASN A 137 -1.99 11.10 15.03
CA ASN A 137 -1.49 12.47 14.89
C ASN A 137 -0.26 12.63 13.98
N ASP A 138 0.41 11.53 13.62
CA ASP A 138 1.68 11.62 12.88
C ASP A 138 1.49 11.78 11.37
N PHE A 139 0.31 11.48 10.81
CA PHE A 139 0.04 11.66 9.37
C PHE A 139 0.34 13.08 8.88
N ASN A 140 -0.13 14.10 9.62
CA ASN A 140 0.09 15.51 9.26
C ASN A 140 1.59 15.89 9.26
N ARG A 141 2.37 15.26 10.15
CA ARG A 141 3.83 15.46 10.21
C ARG A 141 4.53 14.82 9.01
N LEU A 142 3.94 13.79 8.41
CA LEU A 142 4.44 13.17 7.18
C LEU A 142 4.15 14.05 5.97
N GLY A 143 2.94 14.59 5.87
CA GLY A 143 2.55 15.50 4.78
C GLY A 143 3.52 16.68 4.63
N GLY A 144 3.94 17.28 5.75
CA GLY A 144 4.94 18.37 5.73
C GLY A 144 6.35 17.98 5.24
N LYS A 145 6.62 16.68 5.00
CA LYS A 145 7.89 16.17 4.46
C LYS A 145 7.80 15.71 3.00
N VAL A 146 6.61 15.73 2.41
CA VAL A 146 6.39 15.32 1.02
C VAL A 146 7.09 16.29 0.09
N SER A 147 7.82 15.76 -0.90
CA SER A 147 8.46 16.59 -1.93
C SER A 147 7.39 17.29 -2.77
N ARG A 148 7.68 18.50 -3.25
CA ARG A 148 6.75 19.30 -4.07
C ARG A 148 6.20 18.54 -5.29
N GLU A 149 6.98 17.60 -5.82
CA GLU A 149 6.65 16.75 -6.96
C GLU A 149 5.52 15.75 -6.67
N TRP A 150 5.37 15.34 -5.40
CA TRP A 150 4.40 14.34 -4.96
C TRP A 150 3.24 14.93 -4.17
N VAL A 151 3.16 16.27 -4.06
CA VAL A 151 2.07 16.94 -3.33
C VAL A 151 0.71 16.59 -3.92
N GLY A 152 0.58 16.59 -5.25
CA GLY A 152 -0.68 16.17 -5.91
C GLY A 152 -1.07 14.74 -5.54
N LEU A 153 -0.14 13.77 -5.66
CA LEU A 153 -0.40 12.40 -5.21
C LEU A 153 -0.82 12.33 -3.73
N TRP A 154 -0.17 13.13 -2.89
CA TRP A 154 -0.45 13.13 -1.46
C TRP A 154 -1.83 13.70 -1.13
N GLU A 155 -2.16 14.87 -1.67
CA GLU A 155 -3.43 15.57 -1.42
C GLU A 155 -4.61 14.87 -2.10
N ASP A 156 -4.42 14.40 -3.34
CA ASP A 156 -5.51 13.83 -4.13
C ASP A 156 -5.79 12.37 -3.76
N TRP A 157 -4.74 11.59 -3.40
CA TRP A 157 -4.90 10.15 -3.16
C TRP A 157 -4.59 9.78 -1.70
N VAL A 158 -3.40 10.12 -1.19
CA VAL A 158 -2.95 9.59 0.11
C VAL A 158 -3.78 10.12 1.28
N GLU A 159 -4.10 11.41 1.32
CA GLU A 159 -4.89 11.99 2.41
C GLU A 159 -6.35 11.48 2.43
N PRO A 160 -7.09 11.47 1.31
CA PRO A 160 -8.43 10.88 1.27
C PRO A 160 -8.44 9.40 1.67
N LEU A 161 -7.47 8.62 1.16
CA LEU A 161 -7.31 7.22 1.55
C LEU A 161 -6.98 7.08 3.04
N ASN A 162 -6.10 7.91 3.60
CA ASN A 162 -5.79 7.85 5.03
C ASN A 162 -7.04 8.08 5.89
N ARG A 163 -7.94 8.98 5.50
CA ARG A 163 -9.22 9.19 6.21
C ARG A 163 -10.11 7.95 6.11
N MET A 164 -10.21 7.35 4.91
CA MET A 164 -10.98 6.12 4.69
C MET A 164 -10.46 4.95 5.53
N PHE A 165 -9.16 4.65 5.42
CA PHE A 165 -8.52 3.56 6.16
C PHE A 165 -8.56 3.81 7.67
N SER A 166 -8.27 5.03 8.14
CA SER A 166 -8.34 5.35 9.57
C SER A 166 -9.74 5.11 10.13
N LYS A 167 -10.80 5.49 9.39
CA LYS A 167 -12.18 5.25 9.82
C LYS A 167 -12.54 3.77 9.84
N GLY A 168 -12.26 3.03 8.76
CA GLY A 168 -12.60 1.61 8.65
C GLY A 168 -11.83 0.75 9.66
N LEU A 169 -10.53 0.98 9.78
CA LEU A 169 -9.68 0.24 10.70
C LEU A 169 -9.97 0.58 12.17
N PHE A 170 -10.35 1.82 12.48
CA PHE A 170 -10.86 2.17 13.80
C PHE A 170 -12.18 1.48 14.12
N ALA A 171 -13.12 1.41 13.17
CA ALA A 171 -14.38 0.68 13.36
C ALA A 171 -14.12 -0.80 13.66
N ALA A 172 -13.20 -1.43 12.91
CA ALA A 172 -12.78 -2.82 13.14
C ALA A 172 -12.15 -3.02 14.53
N ASP A 173 -11.38 -2.06 15.04
CA ASP A 173 -10.81 -2.12 16.40
C ASP A 173 -11.86 -2.00 17.51
N GLN A 174 -12.99 -1.32 17.22
CA GLN A 174 -14.05 -1.09 18.21
C GLN A 174 -15.12 -2.19 18.21
N ALA A 175 -15.36 -2.87 17.08
CA ALA A 175 -16.39 -3.90 16.97
C ALA A 175 -16.28 -4.99 18.07
N PRO A 176 -15.09 -5.57 18.36
CA PRO A 176 -14.97 -6.53 19.46
C PRO A 176 -15.24 -5.93 20.84
N ARG A 177 -14.90 -4.64 21.05
CA ARG A 177 -15.12 -3.94 22.33
C ARG A 177 -16.59 -3.64 22.57
N ASN A 178 -17.33 -3.41 21.49
CA ASN A 178 -18.77 -3.17 21.50
C ASN A 178 -19.58 -4.46 21.43
N ALA A 179 -18.93 -5.63 21.36
CA ALA A 179 -19.55 -6.93 21.16
C ALA A 179 -20.48 -6.96 19.92
N ASP A 180 -20.08 -6.28 18.85
CA ASP A 180 -20.84 -6.23 17.61
C ASP A 180 -20.65 -7.54 16.82
N ALA A 181 -21.62 -8.44 16.94
CA ALA A 181 -21.60 -9.74 16.26
C ALA A 181 -21.88 -9.64 14.76
N ASN A 182 -22.41 -8.52 14.27
CA ASN A 182 -22.81 -8.33 12.87
C ASN A 182 -21.78 -7.52 12.07
N PHE A 183 -20.67 -7.11 12.68
CA PHE A 183 -19.63 -6.34 12.02
C PHE A 183 -19.00 -7.13 10.87
N ASP A 184 -19.09 -6.58 9.66
CA ASP A 184 -18.42 -7.15 8.49
C ASP A 184 -16.92 -6.81 8.53
N THR A 185 -16.13 -7.74 9.06
CA THR A 185 -14.67 -7.62 9.08
C THR A 185 -14.01 -7.65 7.69
N ALA A 186 -14.69 -8.17 6.67
CA ALA A 186 -14.17 -8.24 5.30
C ALA A 186 -13.98 -6.85 4.72
N THR A 187 -15.01 -6.01 4.86
CA THR A 187 -15.05 -4.67 4.27
C THR A 187 -15.01 -3.54 5.32
N CYS A 188 -14.85 -3.89 6.60
CA CYS A 188 -15.02 -2.98 7.72
C CYS A 188 -16.37 -2.24 7.64
N ASP A 189 -17.49 -2.99 7.56
CA ASP A 189 -18.85 -2.48 7.34
C ASP A 189 -18.99 -1.59 6.08
N GLY A 190 -18.39 -2.01 4.96
CA GLY A 190 -18.43 -1.27 3.69
C GLY A 190 -17.63 0.03 3.70
N LEU A 191 -16.79 0.26 4.72
CA LEU A 191 -15.91 1.42 4.79
C LEU A 191 -14.64 1.25 3.96
N ILE A 192 -14.22 0.01 3.73
CA ILE A 192 -13.05 -0.32 2.92
C ILE A 192 -13.46 -1.35 1.88
N THR A 193 -13.86 -0.85 0.71
CA THR A 193 -14.09 -1.63 -0.50
C THR A 193 -13.28 -1.03 -1.65
N PHE A 194 -13.08 -1.79 -2.72
CA PHE A 194 -12.40 -1.28 -3.91
C PHE A 194 -13.18 -0.14 -4.57
N GLU A 195 -14.51 -0.26 -4.63
CA GLU A 195 -15.37 0.75 -5.24
C GLU A 195 -15.26 2.07 -4.47
N ARG A 196 -15.23 1.99 -3.14
CA ARG A 196 -15.03 3.16 -2.28
C ARG A 196 -13.62 3.70 -2.35
N PHE A 197 -12.62 2.82 -2.46
CA PHE A 197 -11.23 3.21 -2.68
C PHE A 197 -11.10 4.07 -3.95
N MET A 198 -11.68 3.62 -5.06
CA MET A 198 -11.64 4.30 -6.36
C MET A 198 -12.42 5.62 -6.34
N ASP A 199 -13.61 5.63 -5.70
CA ASP A 199 -14.40 6.85 -5.48
C ASP A 199 -13.64 7.90 -4.67
N VAL A 200 -12.96 7.47 -3.60
CA VAL A 200 -12.19 8.35 -2.70
C VAL A 200 -11.02 9.03 -3.42
N ILE A 201 -10.38 8.35 -4.36
CA ILE A 201 -9.29 8.94 -5.18
C ILE A 201 -9.79 9.55 -6.50
N GLN A 202 -11.11 9.57 -6.72
CA GLN A 202 -11.77 10.10 -7.91
C GLN A 202 -11.30 9.48 -9.24
N GLU A 203 -10.95 8.19 -9.21
CA GLU A 203 -10.52 7.44 -10.40
C GLU A 203 -11.59 6.44 -10.84
N THR A 204 -11.66 6.20 -12.15
CA THR A 204 -12.53 5.16 -12.71
C THR A 204 -11.76 3.84 -12.83
N PRO A 205 -12.28 2.71 -12.32
CA PRO A 205 -11.69 1.39 -12.54
C PRO A 205 -11.44 1.13 -14.03
N ARG A 206 -10.26 0.57 -14.35
CA ARG A 206 -9.85 0.27 -15.73
C ARG A 206 -9.83 -1.23 -15.99
#